data_AF-A0A838UW24-F1
#
_entry.id   AF-A0A838UW24-F1
#
_cell.length_a   1.000
_cell.length_b   1.000
_cell.length_c   1.000
_cell.angle_alpha   90.00
_cell.angle_beta   90.00
_cell.angle_gamma   90.00
#
_symmetry.space_group_name_H-M   'P 1'
#
loop_
_entity.id
_entity.type
_entity.pdbx_description
1 polymer ?
#
loop_
_entity_poly.entity_id
_entity_poly.type
_entity_poly.pdbx_seq_one_letter_code
_entity_poly.pdbx_strand_id
1 'polypeptide(L)'
;MVSAPFPWFGGKRRLAPWIIPHFPAHTTYVEVFGGSAAVLFAKPPSALEIYNDLDGELVHFFRVLRDPVLAMDLSERLAWTPYSREEWRTCLTQLRAGEEVDDVERARRWFVAVAQSFSSNVTSGSWRHSVGPGGH
;
A
#
# COMPACT_ATOMS: atom_id res chain seq x y z
N MET A 1 12.65 -5.75 12.28
CA MET A 1 12.49 -5.20 10.91
C MET A 1 11.00 -5.05 10.66
N VAL A 2 10.53 -3.84 10.36
CA VAL A 2 9.11 -3.60 10.07
C VAL A 2 8.84 -4.01 8.62
N SER A 3 7.71 -4.67 8.37
CA SER A 3 7.32 -5.04 7.01
C SER A 3 6.53 -3.92 6.37
N ALA A 4 6.63 -3.80 5.04
CA ALA A 4 5.75 -2.94 4.26
C ALA A 4 4.28 -3.17 4.63
N PRO A 5 3.46 -2.11 4.77
CA PRO A 5 2.09 -2.21 5.26
C PRO A 5 1.14 -2.94 4.30
N PHE A 6 1.50 -3.07 3.01
CA PHE A 6 0.69 -3.76 2.02
C PHE A 6 1.52 -4.36 0.87
N PRO A 7 0.97 -5.37 0.15
CA PRO A 7 1.54 -5.87 -1.09
C PRO A 7 1.46 -4.81 -2.20
N TRP A 8 2.55 -4.63 -2.94
CA TRP A 8 2.62 -3.67 -4.04
C TRP A 8 3.34 -4.27 -5.24
N PHE A 9 2.93 -3.86 -6.43
CA PHE A 9 3.60 -4.27 -7.66
C PHE A 9 5.03 -3.72 -7.71
N GLY A 10 5.98 -4.59 -8.03
CA GLY A 10 7.40 -4.23 -7.95
C GLY A 10 7.91 -3.99 -6.53
N GLY A 11 7.12 -4.35 -5.50
CA GLY A 11 7.49 -4.21 -4.09
C GLY A 11 8.81 -4.93 -3.77
N LYS A 12 9.80 -4.18 -3.29
CA LYS A 12 11.16 -4.68 -3.05
C LYS A 12 11.32 -5.41 -1.73
N ARG A 13 10.25 -5.87 -1.08
CA ARG A 13 10.29 -6.52 0.24
C ARG A 13 11.23 -7.74 0.27
N ARG A 14 11.21 -8.57 -0.79
CA ARG A 14 12.11 -9.73 -0.90
C ARG A 14 13.56 -9.35 -1.23
N LEU A 15 13.76 -8.21 -1.89
CA LEU A 15 15.08 -7.72 -2.27
C LEU A 15 15.70 -6.81 -1.19
N ALA A 16 14.93 -6.28 -0.25
CA ALA A 16 15.41 -5.37 0.78
C ALA A 16 16.63 -5.91 1.55
N PRO A 17 16.68 -7.19 1.99
CA PRO A 17 17.86 -7.74 2.66
C PRO A 17 19.11 -7.76 1.78
N TRP A 18 18.95 -7.80 0.45
CA TRP A 18 20.06 -7.71 -0.50
C TRP A 18 20.42 -6.24 -0.81
N ILE A 19 19.44 -5.34 -0.95
CA ILE A 19 19.66 -3.92 -1.28
C ILE A 19 20.35 -3.18 -0.12
N ILE A 20 19.85 -3.35 1.11
CA ILE A 20 20.24 -2.52 2.26
C ILE A 20 21.74 -2.59 2.58
N PRO A 21 22.42 -3.75 2.53
CA PRO A 21 23.87 -3.83 2.75
C PRO A 21 24.72 -3.02 1.75
N HIS A 22 24.16 -2.65 0.60
CA HIS A 22 24.85 -1.83 -0.40
C HIS A 22 24.70 -0.33 -0.19
N PHE A 23 23.94 0.11 0.82
CA PHE A 23 23.83 1.53 1.14
C PHE A 23 25.12 2.05 1.76
N PRO A 24 25.60 3.24 1.32
CA PRO A 24 26.68 3.92 2.03
C PRO A 24 26.17 4.36 3.42
N ALA A 25 27.09 4.72 4.31
CA ALA A 25 26.72 5.41 5.54
C ALA A 25 25.96 6.70 5.20
N HIS A 26 24.80 6.92 5.82
CA HIS A 26 23.93 8.04 5.53
C HIS A 26 23.13 8.47 6.76
N THR A 27 22.82 9.75 6.83
CA THR A 27 21.90 10.33 7.82
C THR A 27 20.53 10.65 7.21
N THR A 28 20.47 10.73 5.88
CA THR A 28 19.25 11.04 5.12
C THR A 28 18.98 9.94 4.12
N TYR A 29 17.74 9.48 4.06
CA TYR A 29 17.27 8.51 3.06
C TYR A 29 16.10 9.10 2.27
N VAL A 30 16.11 8.91 0.96
CA VAL A 30 15.08 9.41 0.04
C VAL A 30 14.55 8.25 -0.79
N GLU A 31 13.29 7.93 -0.63
CA GLU A 31 12.56 6.96 -1.43
C GLU A 31 11.76 7.71 -2.51
N VAL A 32 12.33 7.85 -3.69
CA VAL A 32 11.76 8.68 -4.78
C VAL A 32 10.56 8.00 -5.47
N PHE A 33 10.57 6.67 -5.52
CA PHE A 33 9.54 5.81 -6.09
C PHE A 33 8.99 4.90 -4.99
N GLY A 34 8.25 5.54 -4.09
CA GLY A 34 7.81 5.01 -2.81
C GLY A 34 7.23 3.61 -2.86
N GLY A 35 6.23 3.39 -3.71
CA GLY A 35 5.42 2.18 -3.68
C GLY A 35 4.98 1.85 -2.25
N SER A 36 5.08 0.59 -1.83
CA SER A 36 4.82 0.18 -0.42
C SER A 36 5.91 0.56 0.59
N ALA A 37 6.89 1.37 0.21
CA ALA A 37 8.03 1.77 1.04
C ALA A 37 8.81 0.58 1.63
N ALA A 38 8.88 -0.52 0.87
CA ALA A 38 9.36 -1.79 1.39
C ALA A 38 10.84 -1.75 1.84
N VAL A 39 11.67 -0.92 1.21
CA VAL A 39 13.06 -0.74 1.63
C VAL A 39 13.14 0.20 2.82
N LEU A 40 12.42 1.33 2.78
CA LEU A 40 12.28 2.28 3.89
C LEU A 40 11.96 1.59 5.23
N PHE A 41 10.91 0.76 5.28
CA PHE A 41 10.52 0.06 6.51
C PHE A 41 11.49 -1.05 6.94
N ALA A 42 12.24 -1.61 5.98
CA ALA A 42 13.15 -2.72 6.23
C ALA A 42 14.53 -2.27 6.71
N LYS A 43 15.00 -1.08 6.29
CA LYS A 43 16.30 -0.56 6.69
C LYS A 43 16.29 -0.03 8.13
N PRO A 44 17.45 0.08 8.79
CA PRO A 44 17.57 0.85 10.02
C PRO A 44 17.10 2.30 9.81
N PRO A 45 16.40 2.92 10.78
CA PRO A 45 15.98 4.31 10.67
C PRO A 45 17.16 5.27 10.44
N SER A 46 16.93 6.27 9.59
CA SER A 46 17.87 7.38 9.37
C SER A 46 17.40 8.62 10.13
N ALA A 47 18.27 9.62 10.34
CA ALA A 47 17.88 10.86 11.01
C ALA A 47 16.79 11.63 10.24
N LEU A 48 16.81 11.56 8.91
CA LEU A 48 15.78 12.09 8.03
C LEU A 48 15.39 11.05 6.97
N GLU A 49 14.08 10.88 6.78
CA GLU A 49 13.51 9.99 5.77
C GLU A 49 12.47 10.73 4.95
N ILE A 50 12.64 10.72 3.63
CA ILE A 50 11.76 11.37 2.68
C ILE A 50 11.10 10.28 1.84
N TYR A 51 9.77 10.24 1.86
CA TYR A 51 8.95 9.38 1.01
C TYR A 51 8.28 10.22 -0.07
N ASN A 52 8.41 9.78 -1.32
CA ASN A 52 7.73 10.39 -2.46
C ASN A 52 7.18 9.31 -3.39
N ASP A 53 6.00 9.57 -3.96
CA ASP A 53 5.45 8.79 -5.07
C ASP A 53 4.60 9.71 -5.97
N LEU A 54 4.43 9.32 -7.23
CA LEU A 54 3.57 10.05 -8.18
C LEU A 54 2.08 9.77 -7.92
N ASP A 55 1.77 8.60 -7.36
CA ASP A 55 0.39 8.22 -7.04
C ASP A 55 -0.10 8.98 -5.79
N GLY A 56 -1.00 9.95 -6.01
CA GLY A 56 -1.57 10.78 -4.95
C GLY A 56 -2.46 10.00 -3.97
N GLU A 57 -3.10 8.92 -4.41
CA GLU A 57 -3.91 8.06 -3.52
C GLU A 57 -3.01 7.23 -2.61
N LEU A 58 -1.87 6.76 -3.13
CA LEU A 58 -0.85 6.08 -2.32
C LEU A 58 -0.26 7.00 -1.25
N VAL A 59 0.06 8.25 -1.62
CA VAL A 59 0.52 9.26 -0.65
C VAL A 59 -0.57 9.57 0.38
N HIS A 60 -1.83 9.67 -0.04
CA HIS A 60 -2.97 9.85 0.87
C HIS A 60 -3.12 8.68 1.85
N PHE A 61 -3.03 7.45 1.37
CA PHE A 61 -3.05 6.25 2.21
C PHE A 61 -1.97 6.29 3.29
N PHE A 62 -0.73 6.68 2.95
CA PHE A 62 0.33 6.85 3.94
C PHE A 62 0.08 8.01 4.92
N ARG A 63 -0.63 9.07 4.53
CA ARG A 63 -1.04 10.13 5.46
C ARG A 63 -2.04 9.62 6.50
N VAL A 64 -2.98 8.77 6.10
CA VAL A 64 -3.92 8.09 7.01
C VAL A 64 -3.16 7.18 7.96
N LEU A 65 -2.22 6.36 7.47
CA LEU A 65 -1.42 5.48 8.32
C LEU A 65 -0.51 6.22 9.33
N ARG A 66 -0.14 7.46 9.04
CA ARG A 66 0.68 8.30 9.93
C ARG A 66 -0.08 8.76 11.18
N ASP A 67 -1.39 8.94 11.07
CA ASP A 67 -2.24 9.34 12.20
C ASP A 67 -2.70 8.09 12.98
N PRO A 68 -2.36 7.94 14.27
CA PRO A 68 -2.70 6.73 15.02
C PRO A 68 -4.21 6.46 15.13
N VAL A 69 -5.03 7.50 15.18
CA VAL A 69 -6.49 7.38 15.31
C VAL A 69 -7.08 6.93 13.98
N LEU A 70 -6.70 7.59 12.88
CA LEU A 70 -7.19 7.23 11.55
C LEU A 70 -6.67 5.86 11.09
N ALA A 71 -5.43 5.51 11.43
CA ALA A 71 -4.85 4.20 11.15
C ALA A 71 -5.60 3.07 11.85
N MET A 72 -6.03 3.30 13.10
CA MET A 72 -6.83 2.33 13.86
C MET A 72 -8.22 2.14 13.25
N ASP A 73 -8.91 3.24 12.91
CA ASP A 73 -10.20 3.20 12.20
C ASP A 73 -10.07 2.47 10.86
N LEU A 74 -9.05 2.79 10.07
CA LEU A 74 -8.77 2.10 8.80
C LEU A 74 -8.59 0.59 9.00
N SER A 75 -7.81 0.19 10.01
CA SER A 75 -7.58 -1.22 10.33
C SER A 75 -8.89 -1.94 10.66
N GLU A 76 -9.77 -1.32 11.45
CA GLU A 76 -11.08 -1.88 11.79
C GLU A 76 -11.97 -2.02 10.55
N ARG A 77 -12.11 -0.97 9.73
CA ARG A 77 -12.92 -1.02 8.51
C ARG A 77 -12.41 -2.06 7.51
N LEU A 78 -11.09 -2.20 7.38
CA LEU A 78 -10.47 -3.22 6.52
C LEU A 78 -10.70 -4.64 7.05
N ALA A 79 -10.68 -4.85 8.36
CA ALA A 79 -10.95 -6.16 8.96
C ALA A 79 -12.35 -6.70 8.65
N TRP A 80 -13.33 -5.80 8.49
CA TRP A 80 -14.71 -6.13 8.12
C TRP A 80 -14.98 -6.06 6.61
N THR A 81 -13.99 -5.68 5.79
CA THR A 81 -14.16 -5.59 4.34
C THR A 81 -14.00 -6.97 3.71
N PRO A 82 -15.02 -7.49 3.00
CA PRO A 82 -14.93 -8.80 2.37
C PRO A 82 -13.93 -8.83 1.22
N TYR A 83 -13.25 -9.96 1.06
CA TYR A 83 -12.49 -10.26 -0.15
C TYR A 83 -13.45 -10.76 -1.23
N SER A 84 -13.97 -9.86 -2.07
CA SER A 84 -14.95 -10.20 -3.09
C SER A 84 -14.79 -9.34 -4.34
N ARG A 85 -15.14 -9.92 -5.50
CA ARG A 85 -15.12 -9.21 -6.78
C ARG A 85 -16.04 -7.99 -6.78
N GLU A 86 -17.19 -8.13 -6.12
CA GLU A 86 -18.19 -7.08 -6.03
C GLU A 86 -17.66 -5.91 -5.20
N GLU A 87 -17.09 -6.19 -4.02
CA GLU A 87 -16.51 -5.16 -3.15
C GLU A 87 -15.36 -4.41 -3.84
N TRP A 88 -14.46 -5.16 -4.49
CA TRP A 88 -13.41 -4.56 -5.31
C TRP A 88 -13.95 -3.65 -6.41
N ARG A 89 -14.97 -4.11 -7.14
CA ARG A 89 -15.57 -3.34 -8.24
C ARG A 89 -16.25 -2.07 -7.72
N THR A 90 -16.96 -2.17 -6.61
CA THR A 90 -17.62 -1.03 -5.95
C THR A 90 -16.57 -0.01 -5.51
N CYS A 91 -15.56 -0.41 -4.74
CA CYS A 91 -14.47 0.46 -4.30
C CYS A 91 -13.76 1.14 -5.47
N LEU A 92 -13.40 0.37 -6.50
CA LEU A 92 -12.71 0.89 -7.69
C LEU A 92 -13.58 1.91 -8.44
N THR A 93 -14.87 1.64 -8.60
CA THR A 93 -15.80 2.53 -9.32
C THR A 93 -15.98 3.84 -8.56
N GLN A 94 -16.21 3.76 -7.25
CA GLN A 94 -16.42 4.93 -6.40
C GLN A 94 -15.15 5.78 -6.27
N LEU A 95 -13.97 5.15 -6.16
CA LEU A 95 -12.69 5.86 -6.15
C LEU A 95 -12.47 6.65 -7.45
N ARG A 96 -12.81 6.06 -8.61
CA ARG A 96 -12.70 6.72 -9.92
C ARG A 96 -13.74 7.81 -10.15
N ALA A 97 -14.92 7.66 -9.56
CA ALA A 97 -15.97 8.67 -9.62
C ALA A 97 -15.60 9.93 -8.84
N GLY A 98 -14.61 9.86 -7.93
CA GLY A 98 -14.19 10.98 -7.10
C GLY A 98 -15.25 11.40 -6.08
N GLU A 99 -16.04 10.44 -5.57
CA GLU A 99 -17.02 10.71 -4.52
C GLU A 99 -16.33 11.29 -3.27
N GLU A 100 -16.90 12.37 -2.72
CA GLU A 100 -16.44 12.91 -1.45
C GLU A 100 -16.84 11.99 -0.30
N VAL A 101 -15.84 11.46 0.39
CA VAL A 101 -15.96 10.62 1.59
C VAL A 101 -14.87 11.03 2.59
N ASP A 102 -14.98 10.52 3.81
CA ASP A 102 -13.93 10.72 4.81
C ASP A 102 -12.58 10.10 4.37
N ASP A 103 -11.48 10.58 4.96
CA ASP A 103 -10.13 10.13 4.61
C ASP A 103 -9.93 8.63 4.81
N VAL A 104 -10.55 8.04 5.84
CA VAL A 104 -10.40 6.62 6.14
C VAL A 104 -11.10 5.77 5.07
N GLU A 105 -12.30 6.16 4.65
CA GLU A 105 -13.03 5.46 3.60
C GLU A 105 -12.34 5.58 2.23
N ARG A 106 -11.78 6.75 1.91
CA ARG A 106 -10.97 6.91 0.69
C ARG A 106 -9.76 5.98 0.69
N ALA A 107 -9.02 5.93 1.80
CA ALA A 107 -7.88 5.03 1.98
C ALA A 107 -8.28 3.55 1.90
N ARG A 108 -9.43 3.17 2.48
CA ARG A 108 -9.99 1.82 2.42
C ARG A 108 -10.31 1.43 0.97
N ARG A 109 -11.02 2.28 0.22
CA ARG A 109 -11.38 2.04 -1.19
C ARG A 109 -10.14 1.83 -2.05
N TRP A 110 -9.13 2.69 -1.89
CA TRP A 110 -7.86 2.54 -2.60
C TRP A 110 -7.14 1.24 -2.21
N PHE A 111 -7.04 0.93 -0.92
CA PHE A 111 -6.38 -0.30 -0.46
C PHE A 111 -7.07 -1.55 -1.03
N VAL A 112 -8.40 -1.60 -1.01
CA VAL A 112 -9.18 -2.71 -1.58
C VAL A 112 -8.91 -2.84 -3.08
N ALA A 113 -8.92 -1.73 -3.81
CA ALA A 113 -8.65 -1.70 -5.24
C ALA A 113 -7.24 -2.24 -5.58
N VAL A 114 -6.24 -1.90 -4.77
CA VAL A 114 -4.85 -2.38 -4.89
C VAL A 114 -4.72 -3.85 -4.47
N ALA A 115 -5.18 -4.21 -3.27
CA ALA A 115 -4.93 -5.51 -2.65
C ALA A 115 -5.71 -6.65 -3.32
N GLN A 116 -6.89 -6.35 -3.87
CA GLN A 116 -7.73 -7.32 -4.56
C GLN A 116 -7.59 -7.27 -6.09
N SER A 117 -6.70 -6.45 -6.66
CA SER A 117 -6.42 -6.47 -8.10
C SER A 117 -5.30 -7.45 -8.48
N PHE A 118 -5.33 -7.93 -9.72
CA PHE A 118 -4.15 -8.53 -10.33
C PHE A 118 -3.05 -7.49 -10.46
N SER A 119 -1.84 -7.90 -10.06
CA SER A 119 -0.63 -7.07 -10.08
C SER A 119 -0.78 -5.67 -9.46
N SER A 120 -1.65 -5.50 -8.45
CA SER A 120 -1.84 -4.21 -7.76
C SER A 120 -2.13 -3.03 -8.71
N ASN A 121 -2.74 -3.31 -9.87
CA ASN A 121 -2.99 -2.31 -10.90
C ASN A 121 -4.40 -1.72 -10.74
N VAL A 122 -4.47 -0.45 -10.36
CA VAL A 122 -5.73 0.27 -10.12
C VAL A 122 -6.25 0.99 -11.38
N THR A 123 -5.43 1.15 -12.42
CA THR A 123 -5.79 1.88 -13.66
C THR A 123 -6.45 0.99 -14.70
N SER A 124 -5.97 -0.23 -14.89
CA SER A 124 -6.49 -1.19 -15.87
C SER A 124 -6.58 -2.64 -15.36
N GLY A 125 -6.36 -2.85 -14.07
CA GLY A 125 -6.34 -4.20 -13.48
C GLY A 125 -7.72 -4.86 -13.43
N SER A 126 -7.71 -6.19 -13.45
CA SER A 126 -8.86 -7.05 -13.16
C SER A 126 -8.81 -7.53 -11.70
N TRP A 127 -9.96 -7.94 -11.16
CA TRP A 127 -10.01 -8.53 -9.82
C TRP A 127 -9.24 -9.85 -9.75
N ARG A 128 -8.44 -10.02 -8.70
CA ARG A 128 -7.73 -11.26 -8.36
C ARG A 128 -8.59 -12.10 -7.41
N HIS A 129 -8.63 -13.41 -7.67
CA HIS A 129 -9.11 -14.38 -6.69
C HIS A 129 -7.93 -15.11 -6.08
N SER A 130 -8.03 -15.46 -4.79
CA SER A 130 -7.06 -16.33 -4.14
C SER A 130 -7.59 -17.76 -4.18
N VAL A 131 -7.03 -18.61 -5.05
CA VAL A 131 -7.08 -20.07 -4.88
C VAL A 131 -6.01 -20.44 -3.86
N GLY A 132 -6.40 -21.08 -2.75
CA GLY A 132 -5.45 -21.63 -1.77
C GLY A 132 -4.49 -22.65 -2.38
N PRO A 133 -3.44 -23.08 -1.65
CA PRO A 133 -2.35 -23.87 -2.22
C PRO A 133 -2.85 -25.28 -2.62
N GLY A 134 -3.06 -25.49 -3.91
CA GLY A 134 -3.49 -26.78 -4.46
C GLY A 134 -3.98 -26.76 -5.90
N GLY A 135 -3.49 -25.83 -6.73
CA GLY A 135 -3.88 -25.73 -8.15
C GLY A 135 -2.80 -26.24 -9.11
N HIS A 136 -2.47 -27.54 -8.99
CA HIS A 136 -2.21 -28.42 -10.14
C HIS A 136 -3.43 -29.32 -10.29
#